data_AF-A0A7G8C1S1-F1
#
_entry.id   AF-A0A7G8C1S1-F1
#
_cell.length_a   1.000
_cell.length_b   1.000
_cell.length_c   1.000
_cell.angle_alpha   90.00
_cell.angle_beta   90.00
_cell.angle_gamma   90.00
#
_symmetry.space_group_name_H-M   'P 1'
#
loop_
_entity.id
_entity.type
_entity.pdbx_description
1 polymer ?
#
loop_
_entity_poly.entity_id
_entity_poly.type
_entity_poly.pdbx_seq_one_letter_code
_entity_poly.pdbx_strand_id
1 'polypeptide(L)'
;MSIQQVDYDGQIPYNVNLGSDVRVKRALEKWHPGYLNWWKDMGPEGFQESLVYLRTAISVGSKGWAKFDYLRMPEYRWGILLAPAAEGRTIPFGEQRGEPAWQEVPGEYRAMLRRLIVIQGDTEPASVEQQRHLGKTAPSLYDMRNLFQVNVEEGRHLWAMVYLLQKYFGTDGRDGAEALLQRRSGDPDTPRMLGAIYEKTPDWLSFFMFTFFQDRHGKMQLEAQAQSGFDPLSRTCRFMFTEEAHHMFVGETGIGRTVQRTCEAMVQAGQDVPYDVANQKAR
;
A
#
# COMPACT_ATOMS: atom_id res chain seq x y z
N MET A 1 2.50 11.16 26.75
CA MET A 1 2.67 11.26 25.28
C MET A 1 1.33 11.64 24.69
N SER A 2 1.16 12.85 24.15
CA SER A 2 -0.09 13.21 23.49
C SER A 2 -0.25 12.32 22.26
N ILE A 3 -1.41 11.67 22.12
CA ILE A 3 -1.80 11.05 20.86
C ILE A 3 -1.75 12.17 19.83
N GLN A 4 -0.90 12.05 18.81
CA GLN A 4 -0.84 13.02 17.72
C GLN A 4 -2.14 12.84 16.93
N GLN A 5 -3.14 13.64 17.26
CA GLN A 5 -4.48 13.56 16.69
C GLN A 5 -4.39 13.87 15.19
N VAL A 6 -4.99 13.01 14.36
CA VAL A 6 -5.05 13.25 12.92
C VAL A 6 -6.07 14.34 12.66
N ASP A 7 -5.66 15.35 11.92
CA ASP A 7 -6.54 16.39 11.42
C ASP A 7 -7.39 15.81 10.28
N TYR A 8 -8.71 15.93 10.42
CA TYR A 8 -9.68 15.50 9.42
C TYR A 8 -10.36 16.68 8.73
N ASP A 9 -10.00 17.92 9.10
CA ASP A 9 -10.54 19.14 8.52
C ASP A 9 -9.95 19.36 7.12
N GLY A 10 -10.78 19.17 6.09
CA GLY A 10 -10.39 19.35 4.69
C GLY A 10 -10.61 18.10 3.85
N GLN A 11 -9.81 17.91 2.78
CA GLN A 11 -9.91 16.76 1.88
C GLN A 11 -8.94 15.63 2.22
N ILE A 12 -7.77 15.97 2.75
CA ILE A 12 -6.66 15.03 2.99
C ILE A 12 -6.45 14.97 4.50
N PRO A 13 -6.74 13.86 5.19
CA PRO A 13 -6.40 13.72 6.60
C PRO A 13 -4.88 13.68 6.80
N TYR A 14 -4.37 14.22 7.91
CA TYR A 14 -2.93 14.18 8.17
C TYR A 14 -2.57 14.28 9.65
N ASN A 15 -1.38 13.81 10.04
CA ASN A 15 -0.77 14.12 11.34
C ASN A 15 0.58 14.86 11.21
N VAL A 16 0.86 15.36 10.00
CA VAL A 16 1.99 16.23 9.71
C VAL A 16 1.53 17.70 9.72
N ASN A 17 2.46 18.65 9.63
CA ASN A 17 2.10 20.07 9.66
C ASN A 17 1.59 20.60 8.29
N LEU A 18 0.66 19.87 7.64
CA LEU A 18 0.19 20.20 6.29
C LEU A 18 -0.64 21.48 6.25
N GLY A 19 -1.36 21.79 7.32
CA GLY A 19 -2.17 23.02 7.43
C GLY A 19 -1.35 24.31 7.32
N SER A 20 -0.09 24.31 7.79
CA SER A 20 0.79 25.47 7.66
C SER A 20 1.71 25.42 6.43
N ASP A 21 1.93 24.24 5.84
CA ASP A 21 2.66 24.09 4.57
C ASP A 21 1.72 24.25 3.36
N VAL A 22 1.29 25.49 3.13
CA VAL A 22 0.35 25.86 2.06
C VAL A 22 0.86 25.42 0.67
N ARG A 23 2.18 25.41 0.46
CA ARG A 23 2.77 25.02 -0.82
C ARG A 23 2.56 23.54 -1.09
N VAL A 24 2.87 22.68 -0.13
CA VAL A 24 2.71 21.23 -0.27
C VAL A 24 1.23 20.85 -0.29
N LYS A 25 0.41 21.48 0.56
CA LYS A 25 -1.04 21.27 0.55
C LYS A 25 -1.65 21.51 -0.82
N ARG A 26 -1.34 22.66 -1.46
CA ARG A 26 -1.82 22.99 -2.81
C ARG A 26 -1.31 22.01 -3.88
N ALA A 27 -0.08 21.54 -3.75
CA ALA A 27 0.48 20.57 -4.71
C ALA A 27 -0.24 19.22 -4.62
N LEU A 28 -0.56 18.74 -3.41
CA LEU A 28 -1.32 17.52 -3.19
C LEU A 28 -2.77 17.66 -3.64
N GLU A 29 -3.42 18.78 -3.32
CA GLU A 29 -4.78 19.10 -3.80
C GLU A 29 -4.86 19.19 -5.32
N LYS A 30 -3.79 19.67 -5.99
CA LYS A 30 -3.70 19.66 -7.46
C LYS A 30 -3.54 18.25 -8.03
N TRP A 31 -2.80 17.37 -7.35
CA TRP A 31 -2.59 15.98 -7.77
C TRP A 31 -3.80 15.07 -7.52
N HIS A 32 -4.57 15.36 -6.46
CA HIS A 32 -5.70 14.55 -5.99
C HIS A 32 -6.74 14.21 -7.09
N PRO A 33 -7.23 15.15 -7.94
CA PRO A 33 -8.15 14.80 -9.02
C PRO A 33 -7.57 13.78 -10.02
N GLY A 34 -6.26 13.86 -10.31
CA GLY A 34 -5.57 12.89 -11.15
C GLY A 34 -5.55 11.50 -10.51
N TYR A 35 -5.29 11.42 -9.20
CA TYR A 35 -5.39 10.19 -8.44
C TYR A 35 -6.80 9.60 -8.46
N LEU A 36 -7.85 10.41 -8.27
CA LEU A 36 -9.23 9.93 -8.32
C LEU A 36 -9.63 9.43 -9.71
N ASN A 37 -9.12 10.07 -10.77
CA ASN A 37 -9.31 9.58 -12.14
C ASN A 37 -8.62 8.23 -12.33
N TRP A 38 -7.37 8.08 -11.88
CA TRP A 38 -6.67 6.80 -11.88
C TRP A 38 -7.43 5.75 -11.06
N TRP A 39 -7.94 6.07 -9.87
CA TRP A 39 -8.69 5.13 -9.04
C TRP A 39 -9.98 4.64 -9.71
N LYS A 40 -10.71 5.54 -10.38
CA LYS A 40 -11.93 5.17 -11.12
C LYS A 40 -11.63 4.31 -12.34
N ASP A 41 -10.51 4.54 -13.00
CA ASP A 41 -10.06 3.80 -14.18
C ASP A 41 -9.47 2.44 -13.80
N MET A 42 -8.56 2.41 -12.82
CA MET A 42 -7.70 1.27 -12.50
C MET A 42 -7.95 0.62 -11.14
N GLY A 43 -8.76 1.23 -10.28
CA GLY A 43 -9.23 0.59 -9.05
C GLY A 43 -10.26 -0.52 -9.32
N PRO A 44 -10.91 -1.04 -8.26
CA PRO A 44 -11.78 -2.21 -8.38
C PRO A 44 -12.93 -2.01 -9.39
N GLU A 45 -12.95 -2.84 -10.42
CA GLU A 45 -13.78 -2.64 -11.60
C GLU A 45 -15.25 -2.99 -11.32
N GLY A 46 -16.14 -2.01 -11.49
CA GLY A 46 -17.58 -2.19 -11.26
C GLY A 46 -18.04 -1.95 -9.82
N PHE A 47 -17.14 -1.55 -8.92
CA PHE A 47 -17.43 -1.39 -7.48
C PHE A 47 -17.31 0.05 -6.96
N GLN A 48 -17.17 1.04 -7.85
CA GLN A 48 -16.96 2.45 -7.48
C GLN A 48 -18.11 3.03 -6.64
N GLU A 49 -19.35 2.62 -6.92
CA GLU A 49 -20.56 3.05 -6.20
C GLU A 49 -20.97 2.12 -5.05
N SER A 50 -20.22 1.03 -4.82
CA SER A 50 -20.53 0.08 -3.75
C SER A 50 -20.23 0.66 -2.38
N LEU A 51 -21.17 0.51 -1.44
CA LEU A 51 -20.91 0.77 -0.02
C LEU A 51 -20.11 -0.39 0.56
N VAL A 52 -18.87 -0.12 0.96
CA VAL A 52 -17.94 -1.12 1.50
C VAL A 52 -17.62 -0.79 2.95
N TYR A 53 -17.66 -1.79 3.82
CA TYR A 53 -17.28 -1.64 5.23
C TYR A 53 -15.75 -1.64 5.39
N LEU A 54 -15.16 -0.45 5.43
CA LEU A 54 -13.72 -0.23 5.37
C LEU A 54 -13.19 0.41 6.65
N ARG A 55 -11.95 0.08 6.96
CA ARG A 55 -11.15 0.70 8.01
C ARG A 55 -10.44 1.93 7.44
N THR A 56 -10.53 3.04 8.16
CA THR A 56 -9.80 4.30 7.88
C THR A 56 -8.96 4.70 9.09
N ALA A 57 -7.70 5.05 8.87
CA ALA A 57 -6.75 5.40 9.91
C ALA A 57 -7.01 6.80 10.51
N ILE A 58 -7.45 6.88 11.76
CA ILE A 58 -7.78 8.13 12.48
C ILE A 58 -6.70 8.58 13.49
N SER A 59 -5.68 7.75 13.72
CA SER A 59 -4.56 8.04 14.63
C SER A 59 -3.34 7.18 14.25
N VAL A 60 -2.16 7.54 14.77
CA VAL A 60 -0.90 6.78 14.60
C VAL A 60 -0.44 6.07 15.88
N GLY A 61 -1.26 6.11 16.94
CA GLY A 61 -0.99 5.42 18.20
C GLY A 61 -1.31 3.92 18.14
N SER A 62 -0.87 3.16 19.14
CA SER A 62 -1.13 1.71 19.21
C SER A 62 -2.58 1.34 19.59
N LYS A 63 -3.39 2.29 20.06
CA LYS A 63 -4.79 2.09 20.46
C LYS A 63 -5.72 3.01 19.69
N GLY A 64 -6.85 2.48 19.20
CA GLY A 64 -7.90 3.26 18.56
C GLY A 64 -7.45 3.97 17.28
N TRP A 65 -6.49 3.39 16.56
CA TRP A 65 -5.87 4.04 15.41
C TRP A 65 -6.75 4.09 14.17
N ALA A 66 -7.87 3.34 14.15
CA ALA A 66 -8.75 3.29 13.00
C ALA A 66 -10.23 3.25 13.38
N LYS A 67 -11.05 3.79 12.48
CA LYS A 67 -12.51 3.71 12.48
C LYS A 67 -12.97 2.78 11.35
N PHE A 68 -13.99 1.97 11.60
CA PHE A 68 -14.69 1.24 10.56
C PHE A 68 -16.01 1.91 10.23
N ASP A 69 -16.33 2.03 8.94
CA ASP A 69 -17.61 2.57 8.48
C ASP A 69 -17.91 2.09 7.05
N TYR A 70 -19.17 2.26 6.63
CA TYR A 70 -19.54 2.08 5.23
C TYR A 70 -19.23 3.35 4.43
N LEU A 71 -18.51 3.21 3.33
CA LEU A 71 -18.24 4.30 2.39
C LEU A 71 -18.11 3.77 0.96
N ARG A 72 -18.28 4.65 -0.03
CA ARG A 72 -17.87 4.35 -1.41
C ARG A 72 -16.38 4.56 -1.52
N MET A 73 -15.63 3.63 -2.11
CA MET A 73 -14.17 3.72 -2.16
C MET A 73 -13.61 5.05 -2.71
N PRO A 74 -14.21 5.69 -3.74
CA PRO A 74 -13.80 7.04 -4.17
C PRO A 74 -13.92 8.14 -3.10
N GLU A 75 -14.71 7.92 -2.06
CA GLU A 75 -14.88 8.80 -0.90
C GLU A 75 -13.91 8.45 0.25
N TYR A 76 -13.08 7.41 0.07
CA TYR A 76 -12.09 7.02 1.06
C TYR A 76 -11.16 8.18 1.38
N ARG A 77 -10.83 8.33 2.65
CA ARG A 77 -10.08 9.47 3.17
C ARG A 77 -8.60 9.12 3.22
N TRP A 78 -7.94 9.11 2.05
CA TRP A 78 -6.51 8.80 1.92
C TRP A 78 -5.65 9.85 2.64
N GLY A 79 -5.17 9.49 3.84
CA GLY A 79 -4.42 10.40 4.70
C GLY A 79 -2.90 10.25 4.62
N ILE A 80 -2.20 11.32 5.02
CA ILE A 80 -0.74 11.38 5.16
C ILE A 80 -0.37 11.21 6.63
N LEU A 81 0.05 10.00 6.97
CA LEU A 81 0.28 9.57 8.35
C LEU A 81 1.72 9.10 8.52
N LEU A 82 2.43 9.74 9.45
CA LEU A 82 3.79 9.39 9.83
C LEU A 82 3.80 8.90 11.27
N ALA A 83 4.61 7.88 11.57
CA ALA A 83 4.85 7.49 12.96
C ALA A 83 5.36 8.69 13.80
N PRO A 84 5.14 8.71 15.13
CA PRO A 84 5.64 9.78 15.99
C PRO A 84 7.16 9.98 15.83
N ALA A 85 7.59 11.25 15.86
CA ALA A 85 9.01 11.58 15.90
C ALA A 85 9.61 11.13 17.23
N ALA A 86 10.85 10.63 17.19
CA ALA A 86 11.62 10.34 18.39
C ALA A 86 12.59 11.49 18.64
N GLU A 87 12.53 12.08 19.84
CA GLU A 87 13.44 13.14 20.25
C GLU A 87 14.89 12.63 20.24
N GLY A 88 15.80 13.40 19.66
CA GLY A 88 17.21 13.03 19.58
C GLY A 88 17.51 11.80 18.72
N ARG A 89 16.63 11.41 17.78
CA ARG A 89 16.88 10.27 16.88
C ARG A 89 18.21 10.46 16.12
N THR A 90 19.05 9.43 16.17
CA THR A 90 20.30 9.35 15.41
C THR A 90 20.22 8.34 14.28
N ILE A 91 21.13 8.47 13.31
CA ILE A 91 21.28 7.54 12.18
C ILE A 91 21.83 6.20 12.71
N PRO A 92 21.16 5.06 12.44
CA PRO A 92 21.49 3.80 13.11
C PRO A 92 22.67 3.03 12.51
N PHE A 93 23.07 3.31 11.26
CA PHE A 93 24.12 2.56 10.56
C PHE A 93 24.86 3.41 9.50
N GLY A 94 25.90 2.84 8.90
CA GLY A 94 26.68 3.45 7.82
C GLY A 94 27.73 4.44 8.33
N GLU A 95 28.25 5.26 7.40
CA GLU A 95 29.32 6.23 7.66
C GLU A 95 28.92 7.30 8.69
N GLN A 96 27.66 7.74 8.64
CA GLN A 96 27.11 8.80 9.50
C GLN A 96 26.42 8.25 10.75
N ARG A 97 26.74 7.00 11.15
CA ARG A 97 26.15 6.37 12.33
C ARG A 97 26.38 7.21 13.58
N GLY A 98 25.30 7.48 14.32
CA GLY A 98 25.32 8.28 15.54
C GLY A 98 25.10 9.78 15.32
N GLU A 99 25.16 10.27 14.08
CA GLU A 99 24.78 11.65 13.76
C GLU A 99 23.27 11.85 13.87
N PRO A 100 22.77 13.09 14.06
CA PRO A 100 21.34 13.39 14.05
C PRO A 100 20.66 12.96 12.74
N ALA A 101 19.49 12.34 12.85
CA ALA A 101 18.71 11.95 11.69
C ALA A 101 18.23 13.18 10.88
N TRP A 102 18.28 13.08 9.56
CA TRP A 102 17.96 14.19 8.68
C TRP A 102 16.45 14.44 8.58
N GLN A 103 16.05 15.70 8.76
CA GLN A 103 14.69 16.16 8.50
C GLN A 103 14.50 16.68 7.08
N GLU A 104 15.60 17.03 6.41
CA GLU A 104 15.67 17.42 5.00
C GLU A 104 16.63 16.49 4.26
N VAL A 105 16.49 16.39 2.95
CA VAL A 105 17.30 15.47 2.14
C VAL A 105 18.67 16.08 1.88
N PRO A 106 19.79 15.45 2.31
CA PRO A 106 21.13 15.93 1.95
C PRO A 106 21.32 15.95 0.44
N GLY A 107 21.96 17.00 -0.07
CA GLY A 107 22.10 17.24 -1.52
C GLY A 107 22.75 16.05 -2.26
N GLU A 108 23.78 15.47 -1.67
CA GLU A 108 24.52 14.32 -2.22
C GLU A 108 23.65 13.06 -2.39
N TYR A 109 22.65 12.85 -1.53
CA TYR A 109 21.77 11.68 -1.56
C TYR A 109 20.44 11.93 -2.28
N ARG A 110 20.20 13.16 -2.75
CA ARG A 110 18.89 13.58 -3.28
C ARG A 110 18.39 12.72 -4.43
N ALA A 111 19.23 12.45 -5.42
CA ALA A 111 18.84 11.64 -6.58
C ALA A 111 18.54 10.18 -6.18
N MET A 112 19.36 9.62 -5.28
CA MET A 112 19.23 8.25 -4.80
C MET A 112 17.96 8.05 -3.97
N LEU A 113 17.72 8.91 -2.98
CA LEU A 113 16.53 8.84 -2.14
C LEU A 113 15.25 9.07 -2.94
N ARG A 114 15.28 9.98 -3.93
CA ARG A 114 14.15 10.17 -4.85
C ARG A 114 13.84 8.88 -5.60
N ARG A 115 14.86 8.26 -6.20
CA ARG A 115 14.69 7.01 -6.97
C ARG A 115 14.11 5.91 -6.10
N LEU A 116 14.61 5.76 -4.88
CA LEU A 116 14.13 4.75 -3.93
C LEU A 116 12.65 4.97 -3.57
N ILE A 117 12.27 6.21 -3.25
CA ILE A 117 10.87 6.57 -2.95
C ILE A 117 9.95 6.34 -4.15
N VAL A 118 10.41 6.66 -5.37
CA VAL A 118 9.63 6.41 -6.60
C VAL A 118 9.44 4.91 -6.83
N ILE A 119 10.49 4.09 -6.67
CA ILE A 119 10.39 2.65 -6.87
C ILE A 119 9.42 2.02 -5.87
N GLN A 120 9.51 2.39 -4.59
CA GLN A 120 8.53 1.95 -3.58
C GLN A 120 7.13 2.43 -3.94
N GLY A 121 6.97 3.72 -4.24
CA GLY A 121 5.66 4.28 -4.60
C GLY A 121 5.05 3.65 -5.85
N ASP A 122 5.85 3.06 -6.74
CA ASP A 122 5.37 2.46 -7.99
C ASP A 122 4.74 1.07 -7.79
N THR A 123 5.10 0.36 -6.71
CA THR A 123 4.52 -0.96 -6.41
C THR A 123 3.07 -0.84 -5.94
N GLU A 124 2.74 0.24 -5.25
CA GLU A 124 1.46 0.39 -4.56
C GLU A 124 0.27 0.51 -5.53
N PRO A 125 0.30 1.39 -6.56
CA PRO A 125 -0.76 1.38 -7.58
C PRO A 125 -0.68 0.16 -8.50
N ALA A 126 0.49 -0.46 -8.66
CA ALA A 126 0.62 -1.66 -9.47
C ALA A 126 -0.18 -2.84 -8.89
N SER A 127 -0.14 -3.03 -7.57
CA SER A 127 -0.92 -4.10 -6.92
C SER A 127 -2.42 -3.88 -7.09
N VAL A 128 -2.91 -2.64 -6.99
CA VAL A 128 -4.31 -2.29 -7.27
C VAL A 128 -4.68 -2.64 -8.72
N GLU A 129 -3.82 -2.28 -9.67
CA GLU A 129 -4.03 -2.56 -11.10
C GLU A 129 -4.10 -4.06 -11.40
N GLN A 130 -3.21 -4.85 -10.81
CA GLN A 130 -3.17 -6.31 -10.99
C GLN A 130 -4.43 -6.99 -10.43
N GLN A 131 -5.02 -6.41 -9.37
CA GLN A 131 -6.09 -7.03 -8.58
C GLN A 131 -7.50 -6.53 -8.95
N ARG A 132 -7.61 -5.50 -9.79
CA ARG A 132 -8.87 -4.76 -10.06
C ARG A 132 -10.07 -5.60 -10.50
N HIS A 133 -9.84 -6.77 -11.09
CA HIS A 133 -10.89 -7.64 -11.61
C HIS A 133 -11.43 -8.66 -10.58
N LEU A 134 -10.70 -8.89 -9.48
CA LEU A 134 -10.96 -10.00 -8.56
C LEU A 134 -12.30 -9.89 -7.82
N GLY A 135 -12.82 -8.66 -7.64
CA GLY A 135 -14.12 -8.44 -7.00
C GLY A 135 -15.27 -9.19 -7.69
N LYS A 136 -15.20 -9.41 -9.00
CA LYS A 136 -16.25 -10.10 -9.79
C LYS A 136 -16.37 -11.59 -9.48
N THR A 137 -15.31 -12.19 -8.95
CA THR A 137 -15.25 -13.63 -8.64
C THR A 137 -14.94 -13.87 -7.16
N ALA A 138 -15.28 -12.90 -6.30
CA ALA A 138 -15.01 -13.01 -4.87
C ALA A 138 -15.69 -14.25 -4.27
N PRO A 139 -14.97 -15.11 -3.53
CA PRO A 139 -15.54 -16.33 -2.97
C PRO A 139 -16.49 -16.05 -1.80
N SER A 140 -16.48 -14.84 -1.25
CA SER A 140 -17.44 -14.35 -0.26
C SER A 140 -17.41 -12.82 -0.15
N LEU A 141 -18.41 -12.22 0.51
CA LEU A 141 -18.39 -10.79 0.86
C LEU A 141 -17.25 -10.44 1.83
N TYR A 142 -16.84 -11.38 2.69
CA TYR A 142 -15.71 -11.21 3.60
C TYR A 142 -14.40 -11.04 2.80
N ASP A 143 -14.18 -11.92 1.82
CA ASP A 143 -13.01 -11.90 0.96
C ASP A 143 -13.01 -10.64 0.07
N MET A 144 -14.17 -10.29 -0.49
CA MET A 144 -14.33 -9.07 -1.28
C MET A 144 -14.01 -7.80 -0.47
N ARG A 145 -14.49 -7.71 0.77
CA ARG A 145 -14.18 -6.58 1.67
C ARG A 145 -12.70 -6.51 2.00
N ASN A 146 -12.03 -7.65 2.19
CA ASN A 146 -10.59 -7.69 2.44
C ASN A 146 -9.77 -7.26 1.23
N LEU A 147 -10.14 -7.71 0.02
CA LEU A 147 -9.55 -7.21 -1.22
C LEU A 147 -9.66 -5.69 -1.29
N PHE A 148 -10.85 -5.14 -1.08
CA PHE A 148 -11.06 -3.69 -1.14
C PHE A 148 -10.33 -2.94 -0.03
N GLN A 149 -10.16 -3.54 1.16
CA GLN A 149 -9.33 -2.97 2.22
C GLN A 149 -7.86 -2.88 1.78
N VAL A 150 -7.30 -3.96 1.24
CA VAL A 150 -5.93 -3.96 0.68
C VAL A 150 -5.83 -2.87 -0.38
N ASN A 151 -6.76 -2.80 -1.34
CA ASN A 151 -6.67 -1.81 -2.41
C ASN A 151 -6.68 -0.36 -1.92
N VAL A 152 -7.51 -0.01 -0.92
CA VAL A 152 -7.50 1.38 -0.39
C VAL A 152 -6.27 1.67 0.46
N GLU A 153 -5.72 0.67 1.16
CA GLU A 153 -4.47 0.79 1.93
C GLU A 153 -3.26 0.97 0.99
N GLU A 154 -3.18 0.21 -0.11
CA GLU A 154 -2.18 0.40 -1.16
C GLU A 154 -2.33 1.75 -1.87
N GLY A 155 -3.57 2.19 -2.11
CA GLY A 155 -3.84 3.56 -2.54
C GLY A 155 -3.25 4.60 -1.57
N ARG A 156 -3.39 4.38 -0.26
CA ARG A 156 -2.82 5.27 0.78
C ARG A 156 -1.28 5.19 0.82
N HIS A 157 -0.69 4.04 0.54
CA HIS A 157 0.76 3.86 0.41
C HIS A 157 1.33 4.74 -0.72
N LEU A 158 0.65 4.82 -1.86
CA LEU A 158 0.99 5.75 -2.94
C LEU A 158 0.96 7.21 -2.45
N TRP A 159 -0.10 7.61 -1.74
CA TRP A 159 -0.22 8.95 -1.14
C TRP A 159 0.96 9.28 -0.19
N ALA A 160 1.39 8.30 0.61
CA ALA A 160 2.52 8.44 1.51
C ALA A 160 3.83 8.75 0.75
N MET A 161 4.11 8.05 -0.34
CA MET A 161 5.30 8.30 -1.17
C MET A 161 5.19 9.61 -1.95
N VAL A 162 4.02 9.92 -2.50
CA VAL A 162 3.75 11.19 -3.20
C VAL A 162 3.94 12.40 -2.28
N TYR A 163 3.50 12.30 -1.01
CA TYR A 163 3.78 13.34 -0.03
C TYR A 163 5.28 13.59 0.14
N LEU A 164 6.08 12.54 0.32
CA LEU A 164 7.54 12.68 0.47
C LEU A 164 8.15 13.32 -0.78
N LEU A 165 7.73 12.88 -1.97
CA LEU A 165 8.17 13.45 -3.25
C LEU A 165 7.86 14.95 -3.34
N GLN A 166 6.61 15.34 -3.12
CA GLN A 166 6.19 16.73 -3.27
C GLN A 166 6.77 17.65 -2.18
N LYS A 167 6.93 17.16 -0.94
CA LYS A 167 7.47 17.93 0.19
C LYS A 167 8.98 18.16 0.06
N TYR A 168 9.75 17.12 -0.25
CA TYR A 168 11.22 17.16 -0.10
C TYR A 168 11.97 17.22 -1.43
N PHE A 169 11.34 16.85 -2.55
CA PHE A 169 12.02 16.72 -3.85
C PHE A 169 11.68 17.80 -4.88
N GLY A 170 10.87 18.80 -4.53
CA GLY A 170 10.67 19.98 -5.37
C GLY A 170 10.02 19.65 -6.71
N THR A 171 10.54 20.18 -7.83
CA THR A 171 9.97 19.94 -9.18
C THR A 171 10.09 18.47 -9.58
N ASP A 172 11.28 17.90 -9.47
CA ASP A 172 11.55 16.49 -9.72
C ASP A 172 10.66 15.53 -8.93
N GLY A 173 10.22 15.95 -7.73
CA GLY A 173 9.27 15.20 -6.91
C GLY A 173 7.85 15.25 -7.47
N ARG A 174 7.40 16.42 -7.96
CA ARG A 174 6.09 16.56 -8.61
C ARG A 174 6.02 15.76 -9.90
N ASP A 175 7.07 15.82 -10.72
CA ASP A 175 7.16 15.05 -11.96
C ASP A 175 7.15 13.54 -11.66
N GLY A 176 7.86 13.11 -10.61
CA GLY A 176 7.82 11.73 -10.14
C GLY A 176 6.43 11.28 -9.68
N ALA A 177 5.69 12.15 -8.97
CA ALA A 177 4.33 11.89 -8.52
C ALA A 177 3.32 11.80 -9.68
N GLU A 178 3.48 12.61 -10.72
CA GLU A 178 2.65 12.53 -11.93
C GLU A 178 2.96 11.26 -12.71
N ALA A 179 4.25 10.92 -12.88
CA ALA A 179 4.67 9.72 -13.60
C ALA A 179 4.20 8.41 -12.92
N LEU A 180 4.01 8.41 -11.60
CA LEU A 180 3.43 7.27 -10.86
C LEU A 180 1.99 6.93 -11.26
N LEU A 181 1.22 7.91 -11.76
CA LEU A 181 -0.14 7.68 -12.27
C LEU A 181 -0.19 7.36 -13.78
N GLN A 182 0.89 7.70 -14.50
CA GLN A 182 1.00 7.46 -15.95
C GLN A 182 1.40 6.03 -16.26
N ARG A 183 2.32 5.45 -15.48
CA ARG A 183 2.70 4.03 -15.64
C ARG A 183 1.56 3.11 -15.27
N ARG A 184 1.46 1.95 -15.93
CA ARG A 184 0.40 0.95 -15.73
C ARG A 184 0.96 -0.48 -15.74
N SER A 185 0.44 -1.35 -14.87
CA SER A 185 0.82 -2.77 -14.86
C SER A 185 0.39 -3.45 -16.16
N GLY A 186 1.32 -4.16 -16.80
CA GLY A 186 1.10 -4.86 -18.07
C GLY A 186 1.03 -3.97 -19.33
N ASP A 187 1.24 -2.65 -19.22
CA ASP A 187 1.24 -1.75 -20.37
C ASP A 187 2.54 -1.84 -21.19
N PRO A 188 2.48 -1.94 -22.53
CA PRO A 188 3.67 -2.15 -23.35
C PRO A 188 4.56 -0.91 -23.49
N ASP A 189 3.98 0.29 -23.39
CA ASP A 189 4.68 1.55 -23.66
C ASP A 189 5.14 2.23 -22.36
N THR A 190 4.34 2.10 -21.30
CA THR A 190 4.52 2.75 -20.00
C THR A 190 4.36 1.75 -18.83
N PRO A 191 5.13 0.65 -18.79
CA PRO A 191 5.00 -0.36 -17.75
C PRO A 191 5.43 0.15 -16.37
N ARG A 192 4.96 -0.55 -15.34
CA ARG A 192 5.51 -0.46 -13.97
C ARG A 192 6.99 -0.87 -13.93
N MET A 193 7.71 -0.37 -12.93
CA MET A 193 9.18 -0.39 -12.91
C MET A 193 9.82 -1.75 -12.59
N LEU A 194 9.11 -2.64 -11.87
CA LEU A 194 9.66 -3.94 -11.45
C LEU A 194 8.97 -5.09 -12.20
N GLY A 195 9.73 -6.13 -12.55
CA GLY A 195 9.19 -7.26 -13.32
C GLY A 195 8.07 -8.03 -12.59
N ALA A 196 8.17 -8.22 -11.27
CA ALA A 196 7.15 -8.96 -10.51
C ALA A 196 5.78 -8.26 -10.48
N ILE A 197 5.73 -6.93 -10.65
CA ILE A 197 4.50 -6.13 -10.68
C ILE A 197 3.98 -5.91 -12.12
N TYR A 198 4.61 -6.54 -13.12
CA TYR A 198 4.11 -6.67 -14.49
C TYR A 198 3.19 -7.87 -14.67
N GLU A 199 3.34 -8.90 -13.83
CA GLU A 199 2.60 -10.16 -13.94
C GLU A 199 1.11 -10.00 -13.64
N LYS A 200 0.28 -10.94 -14.11
CA LYS A 200 -1.15 -10.92 -13.79
C LYS A 200 -1.40 -11.51 -12.40
N THR A 201 -2.43 -11.03 -11.72
CA THR A 201 -3.07 -11.73 -10.59
C THR A 201 -4.41 -12.30 -11.08
N PRO A 202 -4.41 -13.46 -11.77
CA PRO A 202 -5.57 -13.91 -12.56
C PRO A 202 -6.72 -14.47 -11.72
N ASP A 203 -6.46 -14.91 -10.50
CA ASP A 203 -7.43 -15.57 -9.63
C ASP A 203 -7.16 -15.32 -8.15
N TRP A 204 -8.10 -15.76 -7.30
CA TRP A 204 -8.04 -15.55 -5.85
C TRP A 204 -6.91 -16.32 -5.16
N LEU A 205 -6.51 -17.48 -5.70
CA LEU A 205 -5.36 -18.21 -5.15
C LEU A 205 -4.07 -17.41 -5.39
N SER A 206 -3.92 -16.83 -6.58
CA SER A 206 -2.83 -15.93 -6.93
C SER A 206 -2.83 -14.69 -6.05
N PHE A 207 -3.99 -14.10 -5.74
CA PHE A 207 -4.11 -12.98 -4.83
C PHE A 207 -3.69 -13.31 -3.39
N PHE A 208 -4.13 -14.45 -2.85
CA PHE A 208 -3.70 -14.88 -1.51
C PHE A 208 -2.19 -15.17 -1.47
N MET A 209 -1.62 -15.76 -2.52
CA MET A 209 -0.17 -15.94 -2.64
C MET A 209 0.58 -14.61 -2.77
N PHE A 210 0.05 -13.66 -3.55
CA PHE A 210 0.61 -12.32 -3.71
C PHE A 210 0.69 -11.61 -2.36
N THR A 211 -0.43 -11.50 -1.66
CA THR A 211 -0.50 -10.84 -0.34
C THR A 211 0.29 -11.59 0.75
N PHE A 212 0.58 -12.89 0.57
CA PHE A 212 1.42 -13.65 1.48
C PHE A 212 2.93 -13.50 1.22
N PHE A 213 3.35 -13.41 -0.05
CA PHE A 213 4.76 -13.42 -0.47
C PHE A 213 5.24 -12.07 -1.03
N GLN A 214 4.51 -11.47 -1.96
CA GLN A 214 4.90 -10.22 -2.61
C GLN A 214 4.78 -9.03 -1.64
N ASP A 215 3.69 -8.94 -0.88
CA ASP A 215 3.53 -7.92 0.17
C ASP A 215 4.53 -8.15 1.30
N ARG A 216 4.93 -9.40 1.54
CA ARG A 216 6.05 -9.70 2.46
C ARG A 216 7.39 -9.16 1.94
N HIS A 217 7.61 -9.11 0.63
CA HIS A 217 8.75 -8.37 0.08
C HIS A 217 8.59 -6.86 0.33
N GLY A 218 7.39 -6.30 0.11
CA GLY A 218 7.05 -4.91 0.47
C GLY A 218 7.40 -4.60 1.92
N LYS A 219 6.96 -5.44 2.87
CA LYS A 219 7.35 -5.40 4.28
C LYS A 219 8.85 -5.32 4.49
N MET A 220 9.64 -6.19 3.87
CA MET A 220 11.11 -6.19 4.05
C MET A 220 11.75 -4.89 3.54
N GLN A 221 11.26 -4.35 2.42
CA GLN A 221 11.69 -3.04 1.92
C GLN A 221 11.30 -1.91 2.88
N LEU A 222 10.07 -1.90 3.37
CA LEU A 222 9.59 -0.92 4.35
C LEU A 222 10.35 -1.00 5.67
N GLU A 223 10.68 -2.19 6.17
CA GLU A 223 11.50 -2.38 7.37
C GLU A 223 12.92 -1.83 7.19
N ALA A 224 13.53 -2.02 6.01
CA ALA A 224 14.82 -1.43 5.69
C ALA A 224 14.74 0.10 5.61
N GLN A 225 13.73 0.64 4.92
CA GLN A 225 13.51 2.09 4.79
C GLN A 225 13.12 2.76 6.11
N ALA A 226 12.47 2.02 7.02
CA ALA A 226 12.21 2.44 8.38
C ALA A 226 13.51 2.75 9.16
N GLN A 227 14.66 2.22 8.74
CA GLN A 227 15.96 2.51 9.35
C GLN A 227 16.67 3.72 8.70
N SER A 228 16.09 4.33 7.66
CA SER A 228 16.72 5.43 6.91
C SER A 228 17.22 6.58 7.80
N GLY A 229 18.37 7.16 7.44
CA GLY A 229 18.86 8.41 8.03
C GLY A 229 17.93 9.58 7.76
N PHE A 230 17.15 9.54 6.67
CA PHE A 230 16.09 10.49 6.36
C PHE A 230 14.82 10.14 7.17
N ASP A 231 14.60 10.86 8.28
CA ASP A 231 13.59 10.54 9.28
C ASP A 231 12.14 10.62 8.76
N PRO A 232 11.74 11.56 7.88
CA PRO A 232 10.41 11.55 7.27
C PRO A 232 10.09 10.24 6.53
N LEU A 233 11.03 9.69 5.75
CA LEU A 233 10.87 8.37 5.13
C LEU A 233 10.77 7.26 6.18
N SER A 234 11.68 7.27 7.16
CA SER A 234 11.65 6.29 8.26
C SER A 234 10.28 6.24 8.95
N ARG A 235 9.71 7.41 9.25
CA ARG A 235 8.42 7.53 9.94
C ARG A 235 7.24 7.13 9.06
N THR A 236 7.29 7.43 7.76
CA THR A 236 6.29 6.97 6.79
C THR A 236 6.26 5.44 6.73
N CYS A 237 7.41 4.79 6.54
CA CYS A 237 7.49 3.34 6.43
C CYS A 237 7.09 2.63 7.73
N ARG A 238 7.46 3.19 8.90
CA ARG A 238 7.02 2.67 10.21
C ARG A 238 5.50 2.70 10.38
N PHE A 239 4.81 3.68 9.81
CA PHE A 239 3.35 3.72 9.85
C PHE A 239 2.75 2.70 8.86
N MET A 240 3.22 2.67 7.60
CA MET A 240 2.78 1.72 6.58
C MET A 240 2.90 0.27 7.04
N PHE A 241 3.94 -0.05 7.82
CA PHE A 241 4.11 -1.36 8.44
C PHE A 241 2.88 -1.86 9.24
N THR A 242 2.14 -0.95 9.85
CA THR A 242 0.92 -1.28 10.61
C THR A 242 -0.21 -1.78 9.69
N GLU A 243 -0.25 -1.29 8.45
CA GLU A 243 -1.22 -1.69 7.44
C GLU A 243 -0.76 -2.94 6.70
N GLU A 244 0.53 -3.05 6.36
CA GLU A 244 1.12 -4.23 5.72
C GLU A 244 0.87 -5.54 6.48
N ALA A 245 0.77 -5.46 7.81
CA ALA A 245 0.39 -6.60 8.66
C ALA A 245 -0.99 -7.17 8.30
N HIS A 246 -1.94 -6.33 7.89
CA HIS A 246 -3.25 -6.78 7.44
C HIS A 246 -3.16 -7.51 6.10
N HIS A 247 -2.34 -7.03 5.17
CA HIS A 247 -2.22 -7.66 3.85
C HIS A 247 -1.67 -9.08 3.97
N MET A 248 -0.59 -9.26 4.74
CA MET A 248 -0.04 -10.59 5.03
C MET A 248 -1.05 -11.51 5.72
N PHE A 249 -1.87 -10.98 6.63
CA PHE A 249 -2.95 -11.74 7.27
C PHE A 249 -3.98 -12.23 6.24
N VAL A 250 -4.37 -11.39 5.27
CA VAL A 250 -5.29 -11.77 4.19
C VAL A 250 -4.70 -12.93 3.37
N GLY A 251 -3.44 -12.84 2.99
CA GLY A 251 -2.76 -13.89 2.23
C GLY A 251 -2.62 -15.20 3.02
N GLU A 252 -2.08 -15.12 4.23
CA GLU A 252 -1.84 -16.29 5.10
C GLU A 252 -3.14 -17.04 5.41
N THR A 253 -4.19 -16.32 5.83
CA THR A 253 -5.46 -16.94 6.16
C THR A 253 -6.24 -17.41 4.93
N GLY A 254 -6.11 -16.73 3.79
CA GLY A 254 -6.69 -17.16 2.52
C GLY A 254 -6.12 -18.49 2.03
N ILE A 255 -4.79 -18.63 2.05
CA ILE A 255 -4.12 -19.90 1.75
C ILE A 255 -4.52 -20.97 2.78
N GLY A 256 -4.48 -20.65 4.07
CA GLY A 256 -4.85 -21.58 5.14
C GLY A 256 -6.27 -22.12 4.99
N ARG A 257 -7.24 -21.27 4.66
CA ARG A 257 -8.63 -21.67 4.38
C ARG A 257 -8.75 -22.53 3.13
N THR A 258 -7.95 -22.25 2.10
CA THR A 258 -7.91 -23.06 0.86
C THR A 258 -7.38 -24.47 1.13
N VAL A 259 -6.29 -24.58 1.89
CA VAL A 259 -5.72 -25.86 2.31
C VAL A 259 -6.71 -26.63 3.18
N GLN A 260 -7.29 -25.97 4.19
CA GLN A 260 -8.28 -26.58 5.08
C GLN A 260 -9.47 -27.16 4.30
N ARG A 261 -10.06 -26.39 3.40
CA ARG A 261 -11.22 -26.84 2.60
C ARG A 261 -10.88 -28.02 1.69
N THR A 262 -9.65 -28.06 1.17
CA THR A 262 -9.13 -29.16 0.35
C THR A 262 -9.00 -30.43 1.19
N CYS A 263 -8.38 -30.36 2.37
CA CYS A 263 -8.26 -31.49 3.29
C CYS A 263 -9.65 -32.04 3.71
N GLU A 264 -10.61 -31.16 4.00
CA GLU A 264 -11.98 -31.57 4.34
C GLU A 264 -12.66 -32.31 3.17
N ALA A 265 -12.48 -31.83 1.93
CA ALA A 265 -13.01 -32.50 0.74
C ALA A 265 -12.38 -33.89 0.55
N MET A 266 -11.06 -33.99 0.75
CA MET A 266 -10.32 -35.25 0.67
C MET A 266 -10.81 -36.27 1.69
N VAL A 267 -11.00 -35.85 2.95
CA VAL A 267 -11.56 -36.72 4.01
C VAL A 267 -12.99 -37.18 3.66
N GLN A 268 -13.84 -36.28 3.15
CA GLN A 268 -15.20 -36.62 2.71
C GLN A 268 -15.21 -37.60 1.53
N ALA A 269 -14.24 -37.50 0.63
CA ALA A 269 -14.07 -38.38 -0.52
C ALA A 269 -13.34 -39.69 -0.18
N GLY A 270 -12.79 -39.84 1.02
CA GLY A 270 -11.93 -40.98 1.39
C GLY A 270 -10.63 -41.04 0.57
N GLN A 271 -10.08 -39.89 0.19
CA GLN A 271 -8.88 -39.77 -0.65
C GLN A 271 -7.70 -39.24 0.17
N ASP A 272 -6.54 -39.89 0.06
CA ASP A 272 -5.29 -39.43 0.68
C ASP A 272 -4.42 -38.58 -0.27
N VAL A 273 -4.79 -38.52 -1.56
CA VAL A 273 -4.12 -37.72 -2.57
C VAL A 273 -5.12 -36.78 -3.26
N PRO A 274 -4.75 -35.51 -3.51
CA PRO A 274 -5.67 -34.50 -4.04
C PRO A 274 -6.04 -34.69 -5.51
N TYR A 275 -5.37 -35.62 -6.20
CA TYR A 275 -5.67 -35.97 -7.58
C TYR A 275 -5.97 -37.46 -7.67
N ASP A 276 -6.99 -37.81 -8.45
CA ASP A 276 -7.21 -39.18 -8.87
C ASP A 276 -6.13 -39.56 -9.90
N VAL A 277 -5.02 -40.14 -9.41
CA VAL A 277 -3.86 -40.53 -10.23
C VAL A 277 -4.25 -41.50 -11.34
N ALA A 278 -5.38 -42.20 -11.21
CA ALA A 278 -5.91 -43.08 -12.24
C ALA A 278 -6.45 -42.31 -13.48
N ASN A 279 -6.97 -41.10 -13.29
CA ASN A 279 -7.57 -40.29 -14.36
C ASN A 279 -6.57 -39.41 -15.14
N GLN A 280 -5.32 -39.28 -14.68
CA GLN A 280 -4.28 -38.55 -15.42
C GLN A 280 -3.64 -39.36 -16.56
N LYS A 281 -3.76 -40.69 -16.58
CA LYS A 281 -3.25 -41.53 -17.67
C LYS A 281 -4.17 -41.56 -18.91
N ALA A 282 -5.31 -40.86 -18.87
CA ALA A 282 -6.31 -40.83 -19.93
C ALA A 282 -6.44 -39.46 -20.63
N ARG A 283 -5.54 -38.51 -20.35
CA ARG A 283 -5.47 -37.21 -21.03
C ARG A 283 -4.11 -37.01 -21.69
#